data_AF-A0A520HNM5-F1
#
_entry.id   AF-A0A520HNM5-F1
#
_cell.length_a   1.000
_cell.length_b   1.000
_cell.length_c   1.000
_cell.angle_alpha   90.00
_cell.angle_beta   90.00
_cell.angle_gamma   90.00
#
_symmetry.space_group_name_H-M   'P 1'
#
loop_
_entity.id
_entity.type
_entity.pdbx_description
1 polymer ?
#
loop_
_entity_poly.entity_id
_entity_poly.type
_entity_poly.pdbx_seq_one_letter_code
_entity_poly.pdbx_strand_id
1 'polypeptide(L)'
;MTIQGWLLILGFVAILLALTKPIGLWLFALYEGRRTPLHTVLGPVETGFYKLAGIDPAVEQGWRRYAVHMLAFNVVLMAFTYA
;
A
#
# COMPACT_ATOMS: atom_id res chain seq x y z
N MET A 1 21.63 22.47 22.62
CA MET A 1 20.82 21.23 22.51
C MET A 1 19.92 21.15 23.72
N THR A 2 18.60 21.31 23.55
CA THR A 2 17.65 21.31 24.68
C THR A 2 17.24 19.87 25.03
N ILE A 3 17.06 19.58 26.31
CA ILE A 3 16.61 18.26 26.80
C ILE A 3 15.25 17.89 26.19
N GLN A 4 14.37 18.89 26.01
CA GLN A 4 13.07 18.72 25.36
C GLN A 4 13.19 18.20 23.93
N GLY A 5 14.15 18.69 23.13
CA GLY A 5 14.35 18.23 21.75
C GLY A 5 14.75 16.75 21.70
N TRP A 6 15.64 16.32 22.60
CA TRP A 6 16.05 14.92 22.70
C TRP A 6 14.91 13.99 23.13
N LEU A 7 14.08 14.42 24.07
CA LEU A 7 12.90 13.66 24.49
C LEU A 7 11.90 13.45 23.35
N LEU A 8 11.65 14.49 22.53
CA LEU A 8 10.78 14.37 21.36
C LEU A 8 11.32 13.40 20.32
N ILE A 9 12.62 13.45 20.02
CA ILE A 9 13.27 12.54 19.07
C ILE A 9 13.15 11.10 19.56
N LEU A 10 13.49 10.83 20.82
CA LEU A 10 13.39 9.49 21.40
C LEU A 10 11.95 8.99 21.43
N GLY A 11 11.00 9.84 21.82
CA GLY A 11 9.58 9.50 21.80
C GLY A 11 9.08 9.17 20.39
N PHE A 12 9.44 9.98 19.39
CA PHE A 12 9.09 9.74 17.99
C PHE A 12 9.66 8.40 17.49
N VAL A 13 10.95 8.15 17.71
CA VAL A 13 11.60 6.89 17.27
C VAL A 13 10.97 5.68 17.98
N ALA A 14 10.67 5.78 19.27
CA ALA A 14 10.02 4.71 20.02
C ALA A 14 8.63 4.37 19.44
N ILE A 15 7.81 5.39 19.16
CA ILE A 15 6.49 5.21 18.55
C ILE A 15 6.63 4.63 17.14
N LEU A 16 7.56 5.15 16.33
CA LEU A 16 7.82 4.66 14.98
C LEU A 16 8.18 3.18 14.98
N LEU A 17 9.10 2.74 15.85
CA LEU A 17 9.50 1.34 15.96
C LEU A 17 8.36 0.45 16.46
N ALA A 18 7.57 0.95 17.43
CA ALA A 18 6.39 0.25 17.92
C ALA A 18 5.36 0.02 16.81
N LEU A 19 5.21 0.96 15.87
CA LEU A 19 4.27 0.86 14.76
C LEU A 19 4.84 0.08 13.55
N THR A 20 6.15 0.12 13.35
CA THR A 20 6.81 -0.55 12.22
C THR A 20 6.58 -2.06 12.27
N LYS A 21 6.65 -2.68 13.45
CA LYS A 21 6.45 -4.13 13.60
C LYS A 21 5.03 -4.62 13.19
N PRO A 22 3.92 -4.08 13.74
CA PRO A 22 2.58 -4.53 13.36
C PRO A 22 2.27 -4.23 11.89
N ILE A 23 2.67 -3.05 11.39
CA ILE A 23 2.44 -2.67 9.98
C ILE A 23 3.25 -3.58 9.05
N GLY A 24 4.52 -3.84 9.37
CA GLY A 24 5.37 -4.72 8.57
C GLY A 24 4.85 -6.16 8.50
N LEU A 25 4.38 -6.71 9.63
CA LEU A 25 3.75 -8.04 9.65
C LEU A 25 2.46 -8.07 8.83
N TRP A 26 1.67 -7.00 8.87
CA TRP A 26 0.46 -6.89 8.06
C TRP A 26 0.77 -6.79 6.57
N LEU A 27 1.74 -5.96 6.16
CA LEU A 27 2.20 -5.87 4.77
C LEU A 27 2.76 -7.20 4.26
N PHE A 28 3.52 -7.91 5.10
CA PHE A 28 4.02 -9.24 4.76
C PHE A 28 2.87 -10.24 4.53
N ALA A 29 1.85 -10.26 5.39
CA ALA A 29 0.66 -11.07 5.18
C ALA A 29 -0.12 -10.68 3.92
N LEU A 30 -0.21 -9.38 3.62
CA LEU A 30 -0.88 -8.87 2.43
C LEU A 30 -0.16 -9.29 1.14
N TYR A 31 1.16 -9.12 1.07
CA TYR A 31 1.95 -9.49 -0.11
C TYR A 31 2.02 -11.00 -0.36
N GLU A 32 1.92 -11.81 0.69
CA GLU A 32 1.83 -13.28 0.56
C GLU A 32 0.42 -13.75 0.16
N GLY A 33 -0.55 -12.84 -0.01
CA GLY A 33 -1.93 -13.18 -0.36
C GLY A 33 -2.71 -13.85 0.78
N ARG A 34 -2.26 -13.73 2.03
CA ARG A 34 -3.00 -14.26 3.18
C ARG A 34 -4.26 -13.42 3.42
N ARG A 35 -5.34 -14.07 3.84
CA ARG A 35 -6.58 -13.39 4.25
C ARG A 35 -6.33 -12.52 5.47
N THR A 36 -6.25 -11.21 5.27
CA THR A 36 -6.20 -10.22 6.35
C THR A 36 -7.61 -9.91 6.86
N PRO A 37 -7.79 -9.48 8.12
CA PRO A 37 -9.12 -9.08 8.62
C PRO A 37 -9.74 -7.94 7.80
N LEU A 38 -8.91 -7.13 7.14
CA LEU A 38 -9.36 -6.08 6.23
C LEU A 38 -9.96 -6.65 4.94
N HIS A 39 -9.47 -7.78 4.43
CA HIS A 39 -10.09 -8.48 3.30
C HIS A 39 -11.49 -9.03 3.64
N THR A 40 -11.81 -9.31 4.90
CA THR A 40 -13.17 -9.74 5.26
C THR A 40 -14.21 -8.64 5.02
N VAL A 41 -13.82 -7.38 5.22
CA VAL A 41 -14.71 -6.22 5.06
C VAL A 41 -14.60 -5.61 3.66
N LEU A 42 -13.37 -5.47 3.14
CA LEU A 42 -13.09 -4.82 1.85
C LEU A 42 -13.01 -5.78 0.67
N GLY A 43 -12.84 -7.09 0.91
CA GLY A 43 -12.80 -8.10 -0.15
C GLY A 43 -13.99 -8.10 -1.13
N PRO A 44 -15.26 -7.92 -0.70
CA PRO A 44 -16.37 -7.81 -1.65
C PRO A 44 -16.31 -6.53 -2.48
N VAL A 45 -15.81 -5.43 -1.92
CA VAL A 45 -15.62 -4.15 -2.64
C VAL A 45 -14.51 -4.29 -3.67
N GLU A 46 -13.38 -4.86 -3.26
CA GLU A 46 -12.23 -5.15 -4.10
C GLU A 46 -12.59 -6.06 -5.29
N THR A 47 -13.33 -7.14 -5.03
CA THR A 47 -13.84 -8.03 -6.09
C THR A 47 -14.80 -7.30 -7.04
N GLY A 48 -15.61 -6.37 -6.51
CA GLY A 48 -16.48 -5.52 -7.30
C GLY A 48 -15.70 -4.63 -8.27
N PHE A 49 -14.66 -3.94 -7.79
CA PHE A 49 -13.79 -3.13 -8.63
C PHE A 49 -13.03 -3.96 -9.67
N TYR A 50 -12.49 -5.13 -9.29
CA TYR A 50 -11.82 -6.02 -10.23
C TYR A 50 -12.76 -6.49 -11.33
N LYS A 51 -14.00 -6.87 -10.98
CA LYS A 51 -15.00 -7.30 -11.96
C LYS A 51 -15.41 -6.15 -12.89
N LEU A 52 -15.59 -4.94 -12.38
CA LEU A 52 -15.93 -3.76 -13.18
C LEU A 52 -14.79 -3.34 -14.11
N ALA A 53 -13.54 -3.47 -13.66
CA ALA A 53 -12.35 -3.17 -14.45
C ALA A 53 -11.93 -4.32 -15.39
N GLY A 54 -12.57 -5.49 -15.30
CA GLY A 54 -12.20 -6.68 -16.05
C GLY A 54 -10.80 -7.23 -15.70
N ILE A 55 -10.34 -6.98 -14.48
CA ILE A 55 -9.00 -7.36 -14.00
C ILE A 55 -9.11 -8.72 -13.30
N ASP A 56 -8.23 -9.65 -13.69
CA ASP A 56 -8.04 -10.91 -12.96
C ASP A 56 -6.90 -10.75 -11.94
N PRO A 57 -7.20 -10.72 -10.63
CA PRO A 57 -6.19 -10.57 -9.58
C PRO A 57 -5.29 -11.80 -9.44
N ALA A 58 -5.63 -12.96 -10.02
CA ALA A 58 -4.81 -14.18 -9.97
C ALA A 58 -3.68 -14.17 -11.01
N VAL A 59 -3.68 -13.23 -11.97
CA VAL A 59 -2.67 -13.16 -13.02
C VAL A 59 -1.48 -12.33 -12.55
N GLU A 60 -0.33 -12.98 -12.39
CA GLU A 60 0.91 -12.28 -12.09
C GLU A 60 1.35 -11.37 -13.25
N GLN A 61 1.70 -10.13 -12.94
CA GLN A 61 2.32 -9.21 -13.88
C GLN A 61 3.83 -9.39 -13.91
N GLY A 62 4.38 -9.74 -15.07
CA GLY A 62 5.82 -9.65 -15.31
C GLY A 62 6.32 -8.20 -15.24
N TRP A 63 7.61 -8.02 -14.89
CA TRP A 63 8.23 -6.71 -14.63
C TRP A 63 8.01 -5.67 -15.73
N ARG A 64 8.07 -6.06 -17.01
CA ARG A 64 7.85 -5.16 -18.17
C ARG A 64 6.43 -4.63 -18.19
N ARG A 65 5.45 -5.51 -17.98
CA ARG A 65 4.03 -5.12 -17.94
C ARG A 65 3.80 -4.19 -16.78
N TYR A 66 4.28 -4.55 -15.58
CA TYR A 66 4.14 -3.71 -14.39
C TYR A 66 4.68 -2.29 -14.61
N ALA A 67 5.91 -2.16 -15.11
CA ALA A 67 6.54 -0.85 -15.35
C ALA A 67 5.72 0.01 -16.33
N VAL A 68 5.24 -0.57 -17.43
CA VAL A 68 4.43 0.16 -18.42
C VAL A 68 3.09 0.60 -17.84
N HIS A 69 2.39 -0.28 -17.10
CA HIS A 69 1.12 0.09 -16.47
C HIS A 69 1.31 1.18 -15.42
N MET A 70 2.37 1.12 -14.62
CA MET A 70 2.70 2.13 -13.62
C MET A 70 2.96 3.50 -14.27
N LEU A 71 3.73 3.55 -15.36
CA LEU A 71 4.01 4.79 -16.09
C LEU A 71 2.76 5.37 -16.75
N ALA A 72 1.96 4.52 -17.43
CA ALA A 72 0.72 4.95 -18.05
C ALA A 72 -0.26 5.54 -17.02
N PHE A 73 -0.41 4.89 -15.86
CA PHE A 73 -1.24 5.38 -14.77
C PHE A 73 -0.79 6.76 -14.29
N ASN A 74 0.52 6.96 -14.09
CA ASN A 74 1.06 8.26 -13.66
C ASN A 74 0.85 9.36 -14.70
N VAL A 75 1.03 9.07 -16.00
CA VAL A 75 0.80 10.03 -17.08
C VAL A 75 -0.67 10.46 -17.13
N VAL A 76 -1.60 9.51 -17.01
CA VAL A 76 -3.04 9.82 -16.94
C VAL A 76 -3.35 10.66 -15.71
N LEU A 77 -2.83 10.30 -14.53
CA LEU A 77 -3.06 11.07 -13.30
C LEU A 77 -2.55 12.51 -13.42
N MET A 78 -1.35 12.67 -13.99
CA MET A 78 -0.76 13.98 -14.24
C MET A 78 -1.65 14.80 -15.19
N ALA A 79 -2.10 14.21 -16.29
CA ALA A 79 -3.00 14.88 -17.23
C ALA A 79 -4.31 15.32 -16.56
N PHE A 80 -4.92 14.46 -15.74
CA PHE A 80 -6.17 14.80 -15.03
C PHE A 80 -6.00 15.83 -13.92
N THR A 81 -4.83 15.89 -13.28
CA THR A 81 -4.60 16.78 -12.13
C THR A 81 -4.11 18.17 -12.56
N TYR A 82 -3.40 18.26 -13.68
CA TYR A 82 -2.73 19.49 -14.13
C TYR A 82 -3.30 20.10 -15.42
N ALA A 83 -4.24 19.44 -16.12
CA ALA A 83 -4.98 20.04 -17.25
C ALA A 83 -6.28 20.69 -16.78
#